data_AF-A0A530QI36-F1
#
_entry.id   AF-A0A530QI36-F1
#
_cell.length_a   1.000
_cell.length_b   1.000
_cell.length_c   1.000
_cell.angle_alpha   90.00
_cell.angle_beta   90.00
_cell.angle_gamma   90.00
#
_symmetry.space_group_name_H-M   'P 1'
#
loop_
_entity.id
_entity.type
_entity.pdbx_description
1 polymer ?
#
loop_
_entity_poly.entity_id
_entity_poly.type
_entity_poly.pdbx_seq_one_letter_code
_entity_poly.pdbx_strand_id
1 'polypeptide(L)'
;IRVSQFNVERILKAFLPEAIPETFAELKIPLKVTATDYFGHKLAVFEDGDLHSALAASAAIPAVFRPVTRDGRVLIDGGIYNPVPFDLIEK
;
A
#
# COMPACT_ATOMS: atom_id res chain seq x y z
N ILE A 1 -12.41 25.19 -1.05
CA ILE A 1 -12.03 24.43 -2.27
C ILE A 1 -11.96 22.96 -1.85
N ARG A 2 -12.92 22.12 -2.26
CA ARG A 2 -12.87 20.69 -1.97
C ARG A 2 -11.91 20.07 -2.98
N VAL A 3 -10.63 19.99 -2.63
CA VAL A 3 -9.66 19.25 -3.44
C VAL A 3 -10.13 17.79 -3.39
N SER A 4 -10.64 17.26 -4.50
CA SER A 4 -10.99 15.85 -4.58
C SER A 4 -9.72 15.05 -4.33
N GLN A 5 -9.76 14.14 -3.35
CA GLN A 5 -8.69 13.16 -3.18
C GLN A 5 -8.51 12.34 -4.45
N PHE A 6 -7.26 12.14 -4.86
CA PHE A 6 -6.91 11.35 -6.04
C PHE A 6 -7.12 9.85 -5.77
N ASN A 7 -7.37 9.06 -6.82
CA ASN A 7 -7.38 7.60 -6.72
C ASN A 7 -5.96 7.09 -7.02
N VAL A 8 -5.30 6.51 -6.00
CA VAL A 8 -3.93 6.01 -6.08
C VAL A 8 -3.80 4.79 -7.00
N GLU A 9 -4.80 3.91 -7.05
CA GLU A 9 -4.79 2.72 -7.93
C GLU A 9 -4.69 3.13 -9.41
N ARG A 10 -5.40 4.19 -9.80
CA ARG A 10 -5.33 4.75 -11.17
C ARG A 10 -3.99 5.39 -11.48
N ILE A 11 -3.40 6.08 -10.51
CA ILE A 11 -2.09 6.70 -10.65
C ILE A 11 -1.03 5.61 -10.79
N LEU A 12 -1.04 4.62 -9.91
CA LEU A 12 -0.13 3.48 -10.00
C LEU A 12 -0.25 2.79 -11.36
N LYS A 13 -1.47 2.51 -11.83
CA LYS A 13 -1.66 1.92 -13.17
C LYS A 13 -1.06 2.76 -14.31
N ALA A 14 -1.05 4.09 -14.18
CA ALA A 14 -0.54 4.98 -15.21
C ALA A 14 0.98 5.19 -15.16
N PHE A 15 1.60 5.03 -13.99
CA PHE A 15 3.00 5.40 -13.76
C PHE A 15 3.91 4.22 -13.33
N LEU A 16 3.36 3.07 -12.95
CA LEU A 16 4.15 1.88 -12.67
C LEU A 16 4.84 1.38 -13.95
N PRO A 17 6.14 1.09 -13.91
CA PRO A 17 6.83 0.47 -15.03
C PRO A 17 6.26 -0.92 -15.35
N GLU A 18 6.21 -1.31 -16.63
CA GLU A 18 5.77 -2.65 -17.07
C GLU A 18 6.60 -3.79 -16.48
N ALA A 19 7.81 -3.51 -16.00
CA ALA A 19 8.68 -4.49 -15.35
C ALA A 19 8.22 -4.88 -13.94
N ILE A 20 7.29 -4.13 -13.32
CA ILE A 20 6.73 -4.48 -12.02
C ILE A 20 5.61 -5.50 -12.22
N PRO A 21 5.70 -6.71 -11.63
CA PRO A 21 4.71 -7.74 -11.82
C PRO A 21 3.39 -7.46 -11.07
N GLU A 22 2.33 -8.18 -11.43
CA GLU A 22 1.03 -8.03 -10.79
C GLU A 22 0.99 -8.65 -9.38
N THR A 23 1.80 -9.69 -9.11
CA THR A 23 1.78 -10.40 -7.82
C THR A 23 3.14 -10.42 -7.13
N PHE A 24 3.11 -10.56 -5.79
CA PHE A 24 4.33 -10.71 -4.99
C PHE A 24 5.15 -11.94 -5.36
N ALA A 25 4.49 -13.03 -5.77
CA ALA A 25 5.13 -14.31 -6.09
C ALA A 25 6.08 -14.25 -7.30
N GLU A 26 5.92 -13.23 -8.15
CA GLU A 26 6.73 -13.02 -9.35
C GLU A 26 7.96 -12.15 -9.07
N LEU A 27 8.07 -11.57 -7.88
CA LEU A 27 9.21 -10.74 -7.50
C LEU A 27 10.46 -11.60 -7.26
N LYS A 28 11.60 -11.17 -7.83
CA LYS A 28 12.90 -11.82 -7.61
C LYS A 28 13.47 -11.56 -6.21
N ILE A 29 13.08 -10.44 -5.60
CA ILE A 29 13.51 -10.03 -4.27
C ILE A 29 12.27 -10.05 -3.37
N PRO A 30 12.29 -10.80 -2.25
CA PRO A 30 11.18 -10.77 -1.29
C PRO A 30 10.88 -9.35 -0.83
N LEU A 31 9.61 -8.98 -0.83
CA LEU A 31 9.15 -7.64 -0.49
C LEU A 31 8.01 -7.73 0.54
N LYS A 32 8.13 -6.94 1.60
CA LYS A 32 7.03 -6.66 2.53
C LYS A 32 6.54 -5.24 2.29
N VAL A 33 5.24 -5.08 2.07
CA VAL A 33 4.59 -3.77 1.89
C VAL A 33 3.71 -3.49 3.09
N THR A 34 3.81 -2.28 3.65
CA THR A 34 3.07 -1.90 4.85
C THR A 34 2.00 -0.85 4.57
N ALA A 35 0.82 -1.02 5.16
CA ALA A 35 -0.23 0.00 5.21
C ALA A 35 -0.77 0.13 6.64
N THR A 36 -1.53 1.18 6.90
CA THR A 36 -2.24 1.36 8.17
C THR A 36 -3.69 0.91 8.01
N ASP A 37 -4.13 -0.08 8.80
CA ASP A 37 -5.55 -0.43 8.92
C ASP A 37 -6.25 0.65 9.76
N TYR A 38 -7.01 1.51 9.08
CA TYR A 38 -7.57 2.70 9.68
C TYR A 38 -8.57 2.40 10.80
N PHE A 39 -9.40 1.37 10.63
CA PHE A 39 -10.37 0.97 11.65
C PHE A 39 -9.82 -0.08 12.60
N GLY A 40 -8.86 -0.90 12.14
CA GLY A 40 -8.18 -1.89 12.98
C GLY A 40 -7.11 -1.31 13.90
N HIS A 41 -6.72 -0.05 13.73
CA HIS A 41 -5.68 0.65 14.49
C HIS A 41 -4.39 -0.18 14.60
N LYS A 42 -3.96 -0.77 13.49
CA LYS A 42 -2.80 -1.66 13.45
C LYS A 42 -2.06 -1.56 12.13
N LEU A 43 -0.81 -2.02 12.14
CA LEU A 43 -0.05 -2.23 10.93
C LEU A 43 -0.65 -3.40 10.14
N ALA A 44 -0.89 -3.17 8.85
CA ALA A 44 -1.13 -4.22 7.87
C ALA A 44 0.17 -4.47 7.11
N VAL A 45 0.63 -5.72 7.09
CA VAL A 45 1.82 -6.15 6.36
C VAL A 45 1.37 -7.12 5.27
N PHE A 46 1.83 -6.89 4.04
CA PHE A 46 1.53 -7.71 2.88
C PHE A 46 2.83 -8.26 2.30
N GLU A 47 2.85 -9.57 2.06
CA GLU A 47 3.97 -10.28 1.44
C GLU A 47 3.51 -11.30 0.38
N ASP A 48 2.20 -11.33 0.09
CA ASP A 48 1.58 -12.21 -0.90
C ASP A 48 0.41 -11.53 -1.64
N GLY A 49 -0.08 -12.20 -2.69
CA GLY A 49 -1.25 -11.79 -3.45
C GLY A 49 -0.98 -10.69 -4.47
N ASP A 50 -1.98 -9.83 -4.69
CA ASP A 50 -1.91 -8.69 -5.63
C ASP A 50 -0.95 -7.60 -5.12
N LEU A 51 0.13 -7.36 -5.85
CA LEU A 51 1.18 -6.40 -5.51
C LEU A 51 0.70 -4.96 -5.68
N HIS A 52 0.02 -4.65 -6.78
CA HIS A 52 -0.39 -3.29 -7.11
C HIS A 52 -1.38 -2.71 -6.09
N SER A 53 -2.31 -3.53 -5.60
CA SER A 53 -3.26 -3.19 -4.55
C SER A 53 -2.55 -2.96 -3.21
N ALA A 54 -1.50 -3.73 -2.89
CA ALA A 54 -0.71 -3.50 -1.67
C ALA A 54 0.08 -2.19 -1.76
N LEU A 55 0.71 -1.92 -2.91
CA LEU A 55 1.40 -0.64 -3.18
C LEU A 55 0.42 0.54 -3.12
N ALA A 56 -0.78 0.39 -3.68
CA ALA A 56 -1.84 1.38 -3.64
C ALA A 56 -2.22 1.71 -2.19
N ALA A 57 -2.46 0.69 -1.36
CA ALA A 57 -2.77 0.86 0.05
C ALA A 57 -1.63 1.56 0.81
N SER A 58 -0.39 1.14 0.57
CA SER A 58 0.81 1.72 1.21
C SER A 58 1.02 3.19 0.85
N ALA A 59 0.64 3.63 -0.35
CA ALA A 59 0.83 4.99 -0.84
C ALA A 59 -0.42 5.88 -0.66
N ALA A 60 -1.46 5.40 0.02
CA ALA A 60 -2.73 6.12 0.22
C ALA A 60 -2.61 7.20 1.31
N ILE A 61 -1.76 8.22 1.07
CA ILE A 61 -1.50 9.34 1.98
C ILE A 61 -2.80 10.10 2.27
N PRO A 62 -3.22 10.20 3.54
CA PRO A 62 -4.41 10.97 3.92
C PRO A 62 -4.36 12.41 3.40
N ALA A 63 -5.54 12.96 3.11
CA ALA A 63 -5.74 14.27 2.47
C ALA A 63 -5.28 14.40 1.00
N VAL A 64 -4.35 13.57 0.53
CA VAL A 64 -3.90 13.55 -0.88
C VAL A 64 -4.67 12.49 -1.68
N PHE A 65 -4.69 11.26 -1.18
CA PHE A 65 -5.31 10.11 -1.83
C PHE A 65 -6.53 9.63 -1.05
N ARG A 66 -7.44 8.97 -1.76
CA ARG A 66 -8.56 8.24 -1.14
C ARG A 66 -8.02 6.99 -0.45
N PRO A 67 -8.58 6.59 0.71
CA PRO A 67 -8.27 5.29 1.31
C PRO A 67 -8.54 4.15 0.33
N VAL A 68 -7.74 3.10 0.42
CA VAL A 68 -7.88 1.89 -0.40
C VAL A 68 -8.63 0.83 0.39
N THR A 69 -9.59 0.16 -0.24
CA THR A 69 -10.27 -0.99 0.37
C THR A 69 -9.66 -2.28 -0.15
N ARG A 70 -9.13 -3.10 0.76
CA ARG A 70 -8.54 -4.41 0.44
C ARG A 70 -8.88 -5.41 1.54
N ASP A 71 -9.29 -6.61 1.18
CA ASP A 71 -9.62 -7.70 2.12
C ASP A 71 -10.61 -7.28 3.22
N GLY A 72 -11.59 -6.45 2.84
CA GLY A 72 -12.60 -5.91 3.76
C GLY A 72 -12.08 -4.82 4.73
N ARG A 73 -10.83 -4.37 4.58
CA ARG A 73 -10.20 -3.34 5.42
C ARG A 73 -10.09 -2.02 4.68
N VAL A 74 -10.15 -0.92 5.42
CA VAL A 74 -9.89 0.43 4.91
C VAL A 74 -8.46 0.80 5.27
N LEU A 75 -7.63 0.95 4.24
CA LEU A 75 -6.19 1.12 4.36
C LEU A 75 -5.78 2.53 3.94
N ILE A 76 -4.86 3.11 4.71
CA ILE A 76 -4.15 4.35 4.40
C ILE A 76 -2.64 4.11 4.46
N ASP A 77 -1.88 5.14 4.10
CA ASP A 77 -0.41 5.10 4.10
C ASP A 77 0.20 4.45 5.37
N GLY A 78 1.17 3.56 5.15
CA GLY A 78 1.80 2.79 6.22
C GLY A 78 2.60 3.63 7.21
N GLY A 79 3.08 4.81 6.77
CA GLY A 79 3.85 5.71 7.60
C GLY A 79 3.06 6.40 8.71
N ILE A 80 1.73 6.29 8.67
CA ILE A 80 0.86 6.74 9.77
C ILE A 80 1.02 5.84 11.01
N TYR A 81 1.22 4.53 10.83
CA TYR A 81 1.41 3.59 11.94
C TYR A 81 2.88 3.24 12.19
N ASN A 82 3.65 2.97 11.13
CA ASN A 82 5.07 2.63 11.21
C ASN A 82 5.85 3.32 10.07
N PRO A 83 6.36 4.55 10.28
CA PRO A 83 7.06 5.33 9.25
C PRO A 83 8.39 4.74 8.80
N VAL A 84 9.02 3.90 9.63
CA VAL A 84 10.27 3.22 9.31
C VAL A 84 10.16 1.78 9.83
N PRO A 85 9.58 0.84 9.05
CA PRO A 85 9.26 -0.51 9.50
C PRO A 85 10.48 -1.44 9.53
N PHE A 86 11.55 -0.99 10.19
CA PHE A 86 12.81 -1.71 10.34
C PHE A 86 12.65 -2.99 11.16
N ASP A 87 11.69 -3.01 12.08
CA ASP A 87 11.33 -4.15 12.91
C ASP A 87 10.80 -5.36 12.11
N LEU A 88 10.39 -5.16 10.84
CA LEU A 88 9.92 -6.24 9.96
C LEU A 88 11.02 -6.95 9.18
N ILE A 89 12.25 -6.42 9.23
CA ILE A 89 13.41 -6.99 8.54
C ILE A 89 14.07 -8.03 9.45
N GLU A 90 14.12 -9.26 8.98
CA GLU A 90 14.87 -10.32 9.66
C GLU A 90 16.38 -10.11 9.48
N LYS A 91 17.16 -10.47 10.51
CA LYS A 91 18.62 -10.37 10.50
C LYS A 91 19.28 -11.42 9.63
#